data_AF-A0A7V2PUZ5-F1
#
_entry.id   AF-A0A7V2PUZ5-F1
#
_cell.length_a   1.000
_cell.length_b   1.000
_cell.length_c   1.000
_cell.angle_alpha   90.00
_cell.angle_beta   90.00
_cell.angle_gamma   90.00
#
_symmetry.space_group_name_H-M   'P 1'
#
loop_
_entity.id
_entity.type
_entity.pdbx_description
1 polymer ?
#
loop_
_entity_poly.entity_id
_entity_poly.type
_entity_poly.pdbx_seq_one_letter_code
_entity_poly.pdbx_strand_id
1 'polypeptide(L)'
;MAKTSKTWHGIPREEIPWFPTVDNDTCIGCTLCYVSCGRAVYEMQDNKAVVENPYNCMVGCSTCATVCPVEAITFPGRELIWNIEREHKIFKIVRQEAKEKMVKAEISNARSEAQAYIAQLITHARMEVAGQFGEKRFLIKLKDLVDERPYDIVNLQLDVPTVQGLKENTPAILSFEVTSTQQEDIQEFLSEIRTLVKENDLILISENNL
;
A
#
# COMPACT_ATOMS: atom_id res chain seq x y z
N MET A 1 16.51 8.75 5.11
CA MET A 1 17.95 8.52 4.91
C MET A 1 18.15 7.07 4.52
N ALA A 2 18.73 6.78 3.35
CA ALA A 2 18.90 5.42 2.85
C ALA A 2 19.82 4.62 3.79
N LYS A 3 19.35 3.51 4.35
CA LYS A 3 20.18 2.60 5.14
C LYS A 3 21.13 1.86 4.18
N THR A 4 22.37 2.33 4.05
CA THR A 4 23.42 1.58 3.34
C THR A 4 23.72 0.31 4.14
N SER A 5 23.59 -0.86 3.52
CA SER A 5 24.03 -2.12 4.12
C SER A 5 25.54 -2.04 4.40
N LYS A 6 25.95 -2.36 5.63
CA LYS A 6 27.36 -2.40 6.05
C LYS A 6 28.11 -3.60 5.45
N THR A 7 27.40 -4.57 4.89
CA THR A 7 27.98 -5.78 4.30
C THR A 7 27.44 -6.06 2.90
N TRP A 8 28.26 -6.76 2.10
CA TRP A 8 27.92 -7.32 0.81
C TRP A 8 28.08 -8.83 0.88
N HIS A 9 26.96 -9.57 0.93
CA HIS A 9 26.91 -11.03 1.07
C HIS A 9 27.81 -11.59 2.18
N GLY A 10 27.82 -10.92 3.33
CA GLY A 10 28.61 -11.30 4.51
C GLY A 10 30.01 -10.69 4.60
N ILE A 11 30.49 -10.01 3.56
CA ILE A 11 31.78 -9.31 3.56
C ILE A 11 31.57 -7.85 4.00
N PRO A 12 32.37 -7.31 4.94
CA PRO A 12 32.37 -5.88 5.25
C PRO A 12 32.59 -5.02 4.00
N ARG A 13 31.82 -3.95 3.86
CA ARG A 13 31.81 -3.15 2.63
C ARG A 13 33.17 -2.49 2.37
N GLU A 14 33.89 -2.15 3.42
CA GLU A 14 35.18 -1.48 3.43
C GLU A 14 36.30 -2.34 2.84
N GLU A 15 36.15 -3.66 2.86
CA GLU A 15 37.11 -4.63 2.29
C GLU A 15 37.01 -4.74 0.76
N ILE A 16 35.96 -4.18 0.15
CA ILE A 16 35.71 -4.27 -1.29
C ILE A 16 36.01 -2.91 -1.92
N PRO A 17 37.14 -2.72 -2.62
CA PRO A 17 37.51 -1.43 -3.20
C PRO A 17 36.74 -1.17 -4.52
N TRP A 18 35.42 -1.31 -4.50
CA TRP A 18 34.53 -0.95 -5.60
C TRP A 18 33.87 0.41 -5.33
N PHE A 19 34.31 1.46 -5.99
CA PHE A 19 33.69 2.79 -5.88
C PHE A 19 34.06 3.62 -7.12
N PRO A 20 33.27 4.66 -7.46
CA PRO A 20 33.57 5.52 -8.59
C PRO A 20 34.78 6.42 -8.31
N THR A 21 35.48 6.80 -9.38
CA THR A 21 36.44 7.91 -9.39
C THR A 21 35.96 8.94 -10.40
N VAL A 22 35.96 10.22 -10.03
CA VAL A 22 35.54 11.33 -10.90
C VAL A 22 36.78 12.08 -11.40
N ASP A 23 36.87 12.28 -12.72
CA ASP A 23 37.82 13.18 -13.35
C ASP A 23 37.27 14.62 -13.32
N ASN A 24 37.91 15.47 -12.52
CA ASN A 24 37.49 16.86 -12.34
C ASN A 24 37.71 17.73 -13.60
N ASP A 25 38.66 17.39 -14.46
CA ASP A 25 38.95 18.17 -15.67
C ASP A 25 37.86 17.93 -16.71
N THR A 26 37.41 16.69 -16.83
CA THR A 26 36.36 16.29 -17.77
C THR A 26 34.94 16.56 -17.24
N CYS A 27 34.73 16.53 -15.92
CA CYS A 27 33.41 16.69 -15.32
C CYS A 27 32.80 18.07 -15.63
N ILE A 28 31.62 18.13 -16.25
CA ILE A 28 30.94 19.40 -16.59
C ILE A 28 29.96 19.89 -15.52
N GLY A 29 29.87 19.22 -14.37
CA GLY A 29 28.98 19.67 -13.29
C GLY A 29 27.49 19.45 -13.52
N CYS A 30 27.09 18.60 -14.47
CA CYS A 30 25.69 18.43 -14.86
C CYS A 30 24.76 17.82 -13.79
N THR A 31 25.28 17.44 -12.62
CA THR A 31 24.55 16.85 -11.47
C THR A 31 23.82 15.52 -11.71
N LEU A 32 23.88 14.96 -12.93
CA LEU A 32 23.13 13.76 -13.28
C LEU A 32 23.54 12.54 -12.42
N CYS A 33 24.83 12.39 -12.13
CA CYS A 33 25.34 11.34 -11.24
C CYS A 33 24.86 11.50 -9.79
N TYR A 34 24.67 12.74 -9.32
CA TYR A 34 24.19 13.04 -7.98
C TYR A 34 22.71 12.63 -7.83
N VAL A 35 21.85 13.02 -8.76
CA VAL A 35 20.41 12.70 -8.71
C VAL A 35 20.13 11.23 -9.01
N SER A 36 20.87 10.63 -9.95
CA SER A 36 20.66 9.23 -10.33
C SER A 36 21.14 8.24 -9.26
N CYS A 37 22.06 8.67 -8.38
CA CYS A 37 22.59 7.81 -7.33
C CYS A 37 21.67 7.82 -6.09
N GLY A 38 20.79 6.82 -5.97
CA GLY A 38 19.94 6.63 -4.79
C GLY A 38 20.69 6.24 -3.49
N ARG A 39 22.03 6.31 -3.47
CA ARG A 39 22.89 5.86 -2.36
C ARG A 39 23.78 6.98 -1.80
N ALA A 40 23.57 8.22 -2.21
CA ALA A 40 24.30 9.39 -1.68
C ALA A 40 25.83 9.23 -1.72
N VAL A 41 26.35 8.70 -2.84
CA VAL A 41 27.80 8.52 -3.06
C VAL A 41 28.49 9.84 -3.35
N TYR A 42 27.79 10.76 -4.03
CA TYR A 42 28.33 12.02 -4.52
C TYR A 42 27.88 13.21 -3.67
N GLU A 43 28.73 14.24 -3.65
CA GLU A 43 28.41 15.61 -3.28
C GLU A 43 28.78 16.55 -4.43
N MET A 44 28.18 17.74 -4.50
CA MET A 44 28.53 18.77 -5.47
C MET A 44 29.35 19.85 -4.77
N GLN A 45 30.60 20.03 -5.19
CA GLN A 45 31.51 21.06 -4.67
C GLN A 45 32.07 21.85 -5.86
N ASP A 46 32.05 23.18 -5.80
CA ASP A 46 32.53 24.07 -6.88
C ASP A 46 32.00 23.72 -8.29
N ASN A 47 30.70 23.39 -8.38
CA ASN A 47 30.04 22.91 -9.61
C ASN A 47 30.66 21.63 -10.22
N LYS A 48 31.35 20.81 -9.43
CA LYS A 48 31.88 19.50 -9.83
C LYS A 48 31.37 18.41 -8.89
N ALA A 49 31.25 17.20 -9.41
CA ALA A 49 30.86 16.05 -8.60
C ALA A 49 32.08 15.50 -7.85
N VAL A 50 31.96 15.34 -6.53
CA VAL A 50 32.98 14.77 -5.65
C VAL A 50 32.42 13.50 -5.01
N VAL A 51 33.27 12.49 -4.82
CA VAL A 51 32.89 11.22 -4.18
C VAL A 51 33.06 11.36 -2.67
N GLU A 52 31.99 11.70 -1.97
CA GLU A 52 31.99 11.91 -0.52
C GLU A 52 31.84 10.58 0.24
N ASN A 53 30.99 9.67 -0.24
CA ASN A 53 30.72 8.40 0.43
C ASN A 53 31.02 7.22 -0.51
N PRO A 54 32.30 6.89 -0.77
CA PRO A 54 32.69 5.87 -1.75
C PRO A 54 32.10 4.49 -1.41
N TYR A 55 32.14 4.10 -0.14
CA TYR A 55 31.64 2.80 0.33
C TYR A 55 30.11 2.69 0.33
N ASN A 56 29.38 3.80 0.17
CA ASN A 56 27.96 3.72 -0.10
C ASN A 56 27.65 3.14 -1.48
N CYS A 57 28.59 3.14 -2.42
CA CYS A 57 28.36 2.59 -3.75
C CYS A 57 28.04 1.08 -3.68
N MET A 58 27.04 0.63 -4.46
CA MET A 58 26.69 -0.79 -4.53
C MET A 58 27.78 -1.53 -5.33
N VAL A 59 28.31 -2.61 -4.76
CA VAL A 59 29.31 -3.46 -5.42
C VAL A 59 28.76 -3.97 -6.75
N GLY A 60 29.49 -3.73 -7.85
CA GLY A 60 29.09 -4.10 -9.21
C GLY A 60 28.18 -3.10 -9.93
N CYS A 61 27.69 -2.06 -9.26
CA CYS A 61 26.94 -0.99 -9.91
C CYS A 61 27.91 -0.02 -10.60
N SER A 62 27.64 0.31 -11.87
CA SER A 62 28.38 1.28 -12.68
C SER A 62 27.47 2.28 -13.41
N THR A 63 26.18 2.36 -13.05
CA THR A 63 25.17 3.15 -13.77
C THR A 63 25.55 4.62 -13.92
N CYS A 64 26.16 5.22 -12.90
CA CYS A 64 26.60 6.63 -12.93
C CYS A 64 27.68 6.90 -13.99
N ALA A 65 28.55 5.93 -14.29
CA ALA A 65 29.50 6.04 -15.40
C ALA A 65 28.76 6.00 -16.74
N THR A 66 27.79 5.09 -16.90
CA THR A 66 26.99 4.97 -18.12
C THR A 66 26.14 6.21 -18.41
N VAL A 67 25.58 6.86 -17.40
CA VAL A 67 24.75 8.07 -17.60
C VAL A 67 25.58 9.35 -17.71
N CYS A 68 26.88 9.34 -17.41
CA CYS A 68 27.70 10.53 -17.50
C CYS A 68 27.90 10.92 -18.97
N PRO A 69 27.40 12.08 -19.44
CA PRO A 69 27.43 12.45 -20.86
C PRO A 69 28.84 12.75 -21.38
N VAL A 70 29.80 12.94 -20.47
CA VAL A 70 31.20 13.27 -20.77
C VAL A 70 32.16 12.19 -20.25
N GLU A 71 31.63 11.04 -19.81
CA GLU A 71 32.43 9.88 -19.37
C GLU A 71 33.46 10.18 -18.27
N ALA A 72 33.23 11.22 -17.46
CA ALA A 72 34.14 11.66 -16.41
C ALA A 72 34.18 10.73 -15.17
N ILE A 73 33.49 9.58 -15.20
CA ILE A 73 33.35 8.68 -14.05
C ILE A 73 33.86 7.29 -14.44
N THR A 74 34.80 6.77 -13.67
CA THR A 74 35.41 5.44 -13.88
C THR A 74 35.22 4.53 -12.68
N PHE A 75 35.31 3.23 -12.91
CA PHE A 75 35.21 2.18 -11.89
C PHE A 75 36.37 1.19 -12.02
N PRO A 76 36.69 0.43 -10.95
CA PRO A 76 37.59 -0.71 -11.05
C PRO A 76 37.12 -1.74 -12.09
N GLY A 77 38.07 -2.50 -12.63
CA GLY A 77 37.78 -3.59 -13.56
C GLY A 77 36.90 -4.69 -12.92
N ARG A 78 36.14 -5.39 -13.76
CA ARG A 78 35.26 -6.50 -13.35
C ARG A 78 36.04 -7.62 -12.65
N GLU A 79 37.32 -7.77 -12.99
CA GLU A 79 38.25 -8.76 -12.45
C GLU A 79 38.34 -8.66 -10.92
N LEU A 80 38.27 -7.45 -10.36
CA LEU A 80 38.27 -7.23 -8.91
C LEU A 80 37.11 -7.97 -8.23
N ILE A 81 35.88 -7.76 -8.72
CA ILE A 81 34.68 -8.39 -8.16
C ILE A 81 34.77 -9.90 -8.34
N TRP A 82 35.16 -10.35 -9.53
CA TRP A 82 35.24 -11.78 -9.83
C TRP A 82 36.20 -12.53 -8.91
N ASN A 83 37.36 -11.93 -8.57
CA ASN A 83 38.30 -12.52 -7.62
C ASN A 83 37.68 -12.63 -6.22
N ILE A 84 37.02 -11.58 -5.74
CA ILE A 84 36.34 -11.56 -4.44
C ILE A 84 35.20 -12.60 -4.39
N GLU A 85 34.41 -12.70 -5.46
CA GLU A 85 33.33 -13.69 -5.58
C GLU A 85 33.85 -15.13 -5.41
N ARG A 86 35.03 -15.42 -5.99
CA ARG A 86 35.67 -16.74 -5.89
C ARG A 86 36.28 -16.99 -4.53
N GLU A 87 37.06 -16.04 -4.01
CA GLU A 87 37.76 -16.14 -2.73
C GLU A 87 36.78 -16.39 -1.58
N HIS A 88 35.70 -15.60 -1.52
CA HIS A 88 34.71 -15.68 -0.44
C HIS A 88 33.56 -16.67 -0.73
N LYS A 89 33.62 -17.40 -1.85
CA LYS A 89 32.61 -18.39 -2.27
C LYS A 89 31.19 -17.81 -2.28
N ILE A 90 31.04 -16.58 -2.78
CA ILE A 90 29.80 -15.78 -2.74
C ILE A 90 28.60 -16.54 -3.33
N PHE A 91 28.79 -17.33 -4.38
CA PHE A 91 27.71 -18.11 -4.99
C PHE A 91 27.01 -19.08 -4.03
N LYS A 92 27.69 -19.59 -3.00
CA LYS A 92 27.05 -20.43 -1.96
C LYS A 92 26.14 -19.59 -1.06
N ILE A 93 26.59 -18.39 -0.69
CA ILE A 93 25.88 -17.44 0.17
C ILE A 93 24.64 -16.91 -0.56
N VAL A 94 24.81 -16.40 -1.77
CA VAL A 94 23.71 -15.84 -2.59
C VAL A 94 22.63 -16.89 -2.88
N ARG A 95 23.00 -18.16 -3.11
CA ARG A 95 22.01 -19.24 -3.27
C ARG A 95 21.17 -19.46 -2.02
N GLN A 96 21.77 -19.33 -0.84
CA GLN A 96 21.04 -19.44 0.43
C GLN A 96 20.13 -18.22 0.66
N GLU A 97 20.66 -17.00 0.46
CA GLU A 97 19.88 -15.76 0.54
C GLU A 97 18.70 -15.75 -0.43
N ALA A 98 18.90 -16.27 -1.65
CA ALA A 98 17.85 -16.39 -2.66
C ALA A 98 16.71 -17.31 -2.19
N LYS A 99 17.03 -18.48 -1.63
CA LYS A 99 16.02 -19.40 -1.07
C LYS A 99 15.20 -18.72 0.03
N GLU A 100 15.87 -18.05 0.96
CA GLU A 100 15.20 -17.34 2.05
C GLU A 100 14.31 -16.20 1.56
N LYS A 101 14.76 -15.45 0.54
CA LYS A 101 13.97 -14.39 -0.07
C LYS A 101 12.74 -14.91 -0.80
N MET A 102 12.86 -16.05 -1.51
CA MET A 102 11.73 -16.69 -2.18
C MET A 102 10.67 -17.15 -1.19
N VAL A 103 11.06 -17.80 -0.10
CA VAL A 103 10.12 -18.22 0.97
C VAL A 103 9.41 -17.01 1.58
N LYS A 104 10.13 -15.92 1.86
CA LYS A 104 9.51 -14.68 2.37
C LYS A 104 8.53 -14.06 1.37
N ALA A 105 8.86 -14.07 0.08
CA ALA A 105 7.99 -13.56 -0.98
C ALA A 105 6.71 -14.40 -1.11
N GLU A 106 6.83 -15.73 -1.06
CA GLU A 106 5.69 -16.66 -1.09
C GLU A 106 4.74 -16.41 0.08
N ILE A 107 5.26 -16.28 1.30
CA ILE A 107 4.46 -15.94 2.49
C ILE A 107 3.78 -14.57 2.33
N SER A 108 4.50 -13.57 1.82
CA SER A 108 3.95 -12.23 1.60
C SER A 108 2.84 -12.23 0.56
N ASN A 109 2.99 -12.99 -0.52
CA ASN A 109 2.00 -13.10 -1.59
C ASN A 109 0.74 -13.82 -1.06
N ALA A 110 0.90 -14.96 -0.38
CA ALA A 110 -0.22 -15.68 0.23
C ALA A 110 -0.99 -14.79 1.21
N ARG A 111 -0.29 -13.95 2.00
CA ARG A 111 -0.93 -12.96 2.87
C ARG A 111 -1.70 -11.91 2.08
N SER A 112 -1.13 -11.38 1.00
CA SER A 112 -1.78 -10.39 0.15
C SER A 112 -3.03 -10.94 -0.53
N GLU A 113 -2.99 -12.20 -0.98
CA GLU A 113 -4.13 -12.89 -1.58
C GLU A 113 -5.26 -13.11 -0.56
N ALA A 114 -4.92 -13.59 0.65
CA ALA A 114 -5.89 -13.73 1.73
C ALA A 114 -6.52 -12.37 2.12
N GLN A 115 -5.72 -11.30 2.17
CA GLN A 115 -6.24 -9.95 2.44
C GLN A 115 -7.12 -9.42 1.30
N ALA A 116 -6.77 -9.68 0.05
CA ALA A 116 -7.58 -9.26 -1.10
C ALA A 116 -8.93 -9.99 -1.12
N TYR A 117 -8.97 -11.27 -0.76
CA TYR A 117 -10.20 -12.03 -0.60
C TYR A 117 -11.10 -11.45 0.51
N ILE A 118 -10.53 -11.17 1.69
CA ILE A 118 -11.28 -10.57 2.80
C ILE A 118 -11.79 -9.17 2.44
N ALA A 119 -11.00 -8.37 1.72
CA ALA A 119 -11.40 -7.02 1.29
C ALA A 119 -12.56 -7.00 0.28
N GLN A 120 -12.87 -8.14 -0.38
CA GLN A 120 -14.03 -8.24 -1.27
C GLN A 120 -15.33 -8.53 -0.51
N LEU A 121 -15.25 -8.99 0.74
CA LEU A 121 -16.43 -9.22 1.56
C LEU A 121 -16.91 -7.87 2.08
N ILE A 122 -18.04 -7.41 1.55
CA ILE A 122 -18.74 -6.26 2.12
C ILE A 122 -19.33 -6.78 3.42
N THR A 123 -18.70 -6.43 4.53
CA THR A 123 -19.14 -6.83 5.88
C THR A 123 -19.88 -5.69 6.57
N HIS A 124 -19.79 -4.49 6.00
CA HIS A 124 -20.37 -3.26 6.51
C HIS A 124 -20.85 -2.35 5.36
N ALA A 125 -22.04 -1.78 5.47
CA ALA A 125 -22.55 -0.81 4.51
C ALA A 125 -23.47 0.21 5.17
N ARG A 126 -23.37 1.46 4.74
CA ARG A 126 -24.25 2.55 5.18
C ARG A 126 -25.38 2.73 4.18
N MET A 127 -26.61 2.78 4.69
CA MET A 127 -27.82 3.00 3.92
C MET A 127 -28.50 4.29 4.38
N GLU A 128 -28.98 5.07 3.42
CA GLU A 128 -29.78 6.28 3.67
C GLU A 128 -31.09 6.20 2.89
N VAL A 129 -32.19 6.35 3.62
CA VAL A 129 -33.54 6.14 3.10
C VAL A 129 -34.40 7.36 3.43
N ALA A 130 -35.08 7.92 2.44
CA ALA A 130 -36.04 9.00 2.60
C ALA A 130 -37.47 8.48 2.45
N GLY A 131 -38.40 9.06 3.22
CA GLY A 131 -39.82 8.85 3.00
C GLY A 131 -40.66 9.13 4.23
N GLN A 132 -41.83 8.50 4.28
CA GLN A 132 -42.81 8.66 5.37
C GLN A 132 -42.75 7.43 6.27
N PHE A 133 -42.29 7.62 7.51
CA PHE A 133 -42.02 6.51 8.44
C PHE A 133 -43.13 6.28 9.49
N GLY A 134 -44.05 7.23 9.66
CA GLY A 134 -45.03 7.25 10.75
C GLY A 134 -45.98 6.05 10.77
N GLU A 135 -46.54 5.66 9.62
CA GLU A 135 -47.53 4.56 9.53
C GLU A 135 -46.95 3.25 9.01
N LYS A 136 -45.81 3.31 8.31
CA LYS A 136 -45.32 2.17 7.50
C LYS A 136 -44.57 1.10 8.29
N ARG A 137 -44.44 1.26 9.61
CA ARG A 137 -43.80 0.30 10.54
C ARG A 137 -42.42 -0.20 10.06
N PHE A 138 -41.72 0.61 9.27
CA PHE A 138 -40.45 0.22 8.65
C PHE A 138 -39.40 -0.21 9.69
N LEU A 139 -39.32 0.50 10.82
CA LEU A 139 -38.41 0.15 11.93
C LEU A 139 -38.73 -1.21 12.58
N ILE A 140 -40.00 -1.60 12.66
CA ILE A 140 -40.40 -2.90 13.20
C ILE A 140 -40.00 -4.00 12.21
N LYS A 141 -40.25 -3.80 10.92
CA LYS A 141 -39.84 -4.75 9.88
C LYS A 141 -38.32 -4.89 9.80
N LEU A 142 -37.55 -3.81 9.98
CA LEU A 142 -36.09 -3.87 10.07
C LEU A 142 -35.63 -4.69 11.28
N LYS A 143 -36.24 -4.48 12.46
CA LYS A 143 -35.96 -5.27 13.65
C LYS A 143 -36.22 -6.76 13.38
N ASP A 144 -37.39 -7.09 12.83
CA ASP A 144 -37.78 -8.47 12.56
C ASP A 144 -36.90 -9.13 11.47
N LEU A 145 -36.29 -8.33 10.59
CA LEU A 145 -35.33 -8.79 9.57
C LEU A 145 -33.97 -9.17 10.19
N VAL A 146 -33.59 -8.51 11.28
CA VAL A 146 -32.33 -8.72 12.01
C VAL A 146 -32.45 -9.88 13.03
N ASP A 147 -33.65 -10.10 13.56
CA ASP A 147 -33.89 -11.14 14.56
C ASP A 147 -33.45 -12.54 14.06
N GLU A 148 -32.69 -13.26 14.90
CA GLU A 148 -32.15 -14.60 14.65
C GLU A 148 -31.16 -14.74 13.47
N ARG A 149 -30.57 -13.62 13.00
CA ARG A 149 -29.58 -13.61 11.90
C ARG A 149 -28.19 -13.09 12.35
N PRO A 150 -27.11 -13.40 11.62
CA PRO A 150 -25.76 -12.91 11.93
C PRO A 150 -25.52 -11.45 11.50
N TYR A 151 -26.56 -10.68 11.20
CA TYR A 151 -26.49 -9.28 10.79
C TYR A 151 -27.09 -8.39 11.87
N ASP A 152 -26.64 -7.14 11.95
CA ASP A 152 -27.21 -6.16 12.86
C ASP A 152 -27.27 -4.77 12.21
N ILE A 153 -28.13 -3.91 12.76
CA ILE A 153 -28.30 -2.53 12.33
C ILE A 153 -27.78 -1.59 13.42
N VAL A 154 -26.72 -0.86 13.11
CA VAL A 154 -26.05 0.07 14.01
C VAL A 154 -26.16 1.51 13.48
N ASN A 155 -25.81 2.48 14.33
CA ASN A 155 -25.77 3.91 13.97
C ASN A 155 -27.07 4.43 13.33
N LEU A 156 -28.22 3.93 13.80
CA LEU A 156 -29.54 4.31 13.31
C LEU A 156 -29.88 5.73 13.78
N GLN A 157 -30.11 6.62 12.81
CA GLN A 157 -30.50 8.00 13.03
C GLN A 157 -31.70 8.34 12.14
N LEU A 158 -32.77 8.85 12.75
CA LEU A 158 -33.98 9.31 12.06
C LEU A 158 -34.10 10.83 12.21
N ASP A 159 -33.88 11.55 11.12
CA ASP A 159 -34.00 13.00 11.04
C ASP A 159 -35.41 13.39 10.62
N VAL A 160 -36.16 13.99 11.55
CA VAL A 160 -37.53 14.46 11.35
C VAL A 160 -37.60 15.98 11.56
N PRO A 161 -38.39 16.71 10.77
CA PRO A 161 -38.52 18.16 10.93
C PRO A 161 -39.25 18.53 12.23
N THR A 162 -40.30 17.78 12.60
CA THR A 162 -40.99 17.91 13.89
C THR A 162 -41.55 16.56 14.33
N VAL A 163 -41.73 16.36 15.64
CA VAL A 163 -42.32 15.14 16.21
C VAL A 163 -43.78 14.97 15.78
N GLN A 164 -44.51 16.08 15.65
CA GLN A 164 -45.89 16.07 15.14
C GLN A 164 -45.93 15.73 13.65
N GLY A 165 -45.00 16.29 12.85
CA GLY A 165 -44.84 15.97 11.43
C GLY A 165 -44.54 14.50 11.16
N LEU A 166 -43.79 13.83 12.03
CA LEU A 166 -43.55 12.37 11.92
C LEU A 166 -44.86 11.56 11.98
N LYS A 167 -45.83 11.98 12.80
CA LYS A 167 -47.15 11.35 12.86
C LYS A 167 -48.04 11.72 11.68
N GLU A 168 -47.84 12.91 11.12
CA GLU A 168 -48.60 13.46 9.99
C GLU A 168 -48.01 13.08 8.62
N ASN A 169 -47.22 12.00 8.54
CA ASN A 169 -46.60 11.52 7.30
C ASN A 169 -45.74 12.58 6.58
N THR A 170 -45.03 13.42 7.35
CA THR A 170 -44.04 14.36 6.79
C THR A 170 -42.78 13.60 6.34
N PRO A 171 -42.12 14.01 5.24
CA PRO A 171 -40.85 13.41 4.83
C PRO A 171 -39.79 13.48 5.92
N ALA A 172 -39.11 12.37 6.14
CA ALA A 172 -37.97 12.24 7.02
C ALA A 172 -36.85 11.47 6.33
N ILE A 173 -35.66 11.50 6.92
CA ILE A 173 -34.49 10.76 6.44
C ILE A 173 -34.08 9.79 7.55
N LEU A 174 -33.86 8.53 7.20
CA LEU A 174 -33.33 7.51 8.08
C LEU A 174 -31.98 7.06 7.53
N SER A 175 -30.91 7.21 8.31
CA SER A 175 -29.61 6.64 8.02
C SER A 175 -29.30 5.52 9.01
N PHE A 176 -28.72 4.42 8.53
CA PHE A 176 -28.26 3.33 9.38
C PHE A 176 -27.13 2.56 8.71
N GLU A 177 -26.40 1.81 9.50
CA GLU A 177 -25.30 0.97 9.06
C GLU A 177 -25.64 -0.49 9.30
N VAL A 178 -25.44 -1.31 8.28
CA VAL A 178 -25.62 -2.75 8.31
C VAL A 178 -24.26 -3.37 8.54
N THR A 179 -24.14 -4.26 9.53
CA THR A 179 -22.91 -4.96 9.85
C THR A 179 -23.15 -6.46 10.01
N SER A 180 -22.19 -7.28 9.59
CA SER A 180 -22.17 -8.70 10.00
C SER A 180 -21.46 -8.86 11.35
N THR A 181 -22.07 -9.60 12.27
CA THR A 181 -21.49 -10.00 13.56
C THR A 181 -20.46 -11.13 13.43
N GLN A 182 -20.48 -11.84 12.30
CA GLN A 182 -19.61 -12.99 12.01
C GLN A 182 -18.65 -12.74 10.84
N GLN A 183 -18.56 -11.50 10.36
CA GLN A 183 -17.77 -11.11 9.18
C GLN A 183 -18.20 -11.82 7.88
N GLU A 184 -19.50 -12.13 7.77
CA GLU A 184 -20.12 -12.66 6.56
C GLU A 184 -20.44 -11.55 5.55
N ASP A 185 -20.55 -11.92 4.27
CA ASP A 185 -20.96 -11.00 3.20
C ASP A 185 -22.41 -10.54 3.41
N ILE A 186 -22.63 -9.23 3.51
CA ILE A 186 -23.97 -8.65 3.72
C ILE A 186 -24.71 -8.37 2.40
N GLN A 187 -24.15 -8.69 1.22
CA GLN A 187 -24.80 -8.37 -0.07
C GLN A 187 -26.22 -8.93 -0.21
N GLU A 188 -26.45 -10.16 0.24
CA GLU A 188 -27.78 -10.78 0.23
C GLU A 188 -28.74 -10.00 1.15
N PHE A 189 -28.29 -9.66 2.35
CA PHE A 189 -29.07 -8.89 3.31
C PHE A 189 -29.36 -7.46 2.83
N LEU A 190 -28.42 -6.80 2.16
CA LEU A 190 -28.66 -5.50 1.52
C LEU A 190 -29.72 -5.59 0.43
N SER A 191 -29.77 -6.68 -0.32
CA SER A 191 -30.82 -6.92 -1.32
C SER A 191 -32.21 -7.08 -0.69
N GLU A 192 -32.30 -7.73 0.47
CA GLU A 192 -33.52 -7.84 1.26
C GLU A 192 -33.96 -6.46 1.78
N ILE A 193 -33.04 -5.66 2.32
CA ILE A 193 -33.34 -4.29 2.77
C ILE A 193 -33.81 -3.41 1.61
N ARG A 194 -33.17 -3.48 0.43
CA ARG A 194 -33.63 -2.73 -0.77
C ARG A 194 -35.06 -3.13 -1.15
N THR A 195 -35.40 -4.40 -1.02
CA THR A 195 -36.76 -4.89 -1.28
C THR A 195 -37.73 -4.32 -0.25
N LEU A 196 -37.36 -4.36 1.03
CA LEU A 196 -38.14 -3.78 2.12
C LEU A 196 -38.36 -2.27 1.93
N VAL A 197 -37.35 -1.52 1.51
CA VAL A 197 -37.46 -0.08 1.21
C VAL A 197 -38.51 0.16 0.12
N LYS A 198 -38.49 -0.62 -0.96
CA LYS A 198 -39.47 -0.53 -2.06
C LYS A 198 -40.89 -0.88 -1.60
N GLU A 199 -41.04 -1.94 -0.82
CA GLU A 199 -42.35 -2.39 -0.30
C GLU A 199 -43.01 -1.39 0.65
N ASN A 200 -42.23 -0.50 1.26
CA ASN A 200 -42.74 0.56 2.14
C ASN A 200 -42.81 1.93 1.42
N ASP A 201 -42.78 1.97 0.09
CA ASP A 201 -42.68 3.18 -0.74
C ASP A 201 -41.70 4.23 -0.18
N LEU A 202 -40.53 3.74 0.26
CA LEU A 202 -39.41 4.58 0.66
C LEU A 202 -38.42 4.68 -0.49
N ILE A 203 -37.58 5.72 -0.47
CA ILE A 203 -36.59 6.00 -1.51
C ILE A 203 -35.21 5.76 -0.91
N LEU A 204 -34.42 4.89 -1.51
CA LEU A 204 -33.00 4.76 -1.21
C LEU A 204 -32.25 5.97 -1.80
N ILE A 205 -31.65 6.78 -0.93
CA ILE A 205 -30.87 7.97 -1.29
C ILE A 205 -29.45 7.54 -1.67
N SER A 206 -28.83 6.71 -0.84
CA SER A 206 -27.47 6.20 -1.05
C SER A 206 -27.25 4.87 -0.34
N GLU A 207 -26.35 4.08 -0.92
CA GLU A 207 -25.80 2.87 -0.31
C GLU A 207 -24.29 2.85 -0.55
N ASN A 208 -23.52 2.93 0.54
CA ASN A 208 -22.06 2.99 0.48
C ASN A 208 -21.50 1.80 1.25
N ASN A 209 -20.74 0.94 0.55
CA ASN A 209 -19.94 -0.10 1.18
C ASN A 209 -18.77 0.57 1.92
N LEU A 210 -18.59 0.22 3.20
CA LEU A 210 -17.60 0.83 4.09
C LEU A 210 -16.42 -0.11 4.34
#